data_AF-A0A2I0THM1-F1
#
_entry.id   AF-A0A2I0THM1-F1
#
_cell.length_a   1.000
_cell.length_b   1.000
_cell.length_c   1.000
_cell.angle_alpha   90.00
_cell.angle_beta   90.00
_cell.angle_gamma   90.00
#
_symmetry.space_group_name_H-M   'P 1'
#
loop_
_entity.id
_entity.type
_entity.pdbx_description
1 polymer ?
#
loop_
_entity_poly.entity_id
_entity_poly.type
_entity_poly.pdbx_seq_one_letter_code
_entity_poly.pdbx_strand_id
1 'polypeptide(L)'
;MENKALGVCAVIGDGQSAVASNIANTTYRLQWWDFTKFDLPEISNASVNVLVQNCKIYNDASCDISADGQLLAAFIPSSQRGFPDEGILAVYSLAPHNLGEMLYTKRFGPNAISVSLSPMGRYVMVGLASRRILLHPSTEHMVAQVFRLQQPHGGETSMRRVFNVLYPMPADQRRHVSINSARWLPEPGLGLAYGTNKGDLVICRPE
;
A
#
# COMPACT_ATOMS: atom_id res chain seq x y z
N MET A 1 -35.46 30.24 12.37
CA MET A 1 -35.30 29.66 11.02
C MET A 1 -33.95 28.97 11.01
N GLU A 2 -33.90 27.70 11.42
CA GLU A 2 -32.71 26.85 11.33
C GLU A 2 -32.65 26.24 9.94
N ASN A 3 -31.60 26.55 9.18
CA ASN A 3 -31.27 25.81 7.97
C ASN A 3 -30.38 24.62 8.36
N LYS A 4 -31.02 23.47 8.60
CA LYS A 4 -30.33 22.17 8.54
C LYS A 4 -29.96 21.90 7.08
N ALA A 5 -28.70 22.08 6.74
CA ALA A 5 -28.14 21.51 5.53
C ALA A 5 -28.10 19.99 5.70
N LEU A 6 -29.00 19.29 5.00
CA LEU A 6 -28.93 17.85 4.79
C LEU A 6 -27.67 17.56 3.97
N GLY A 7 -26.62 17.10 4.64
CA GLY A 7 -25.42 16.58 3.99
C GLY A 7 -25.78 15.31 3.23
N VAL A 8 -25.82 15.41 1.91
CA VAL A 8 -25.89 14.25 1.02
C VAL A 8 -24.64 13.41 1.27
N CYS A 9 -24.81 12.27 1.93
CA CYS A 9 -23.77 11.24 2.03
C CYS A 9 -23.62 10.60 0.64
N ALA A 10 -22.86 11.26 -0.23
CA ALA A 10 -22.33 10.62 -1.42
C ALA A 10 -21.34 9.56 -0.94
N VAL A 11 -21.62 8.30 -1.25
CA VAL A 11 -20.68 7.19 -1.03
C VAL A 11 -19.47 7.45 -1.93
N ILE A 12 -18.48 8.17 -1.40
CA ILE A 12 -17.18 8.37 -2.03
C ILE A 12 -16.53 7.00 -2.04
N GLY A 13 -16.39 6.37 -3.22
CA GLY A 13 -15.77 5.05 -3.32
C GLY A 13 -14.38 5.06 -2.69
N ASP A 14 -14.13 4.09 -1.81
CA ASP A 14 -13.03 4.07 -0.83
C ASP A 14 -11.66 4.51 -1.35
N GLY A 15 -11.30 4.15 -2.59
CA GLY A 15 -10.00 4.52 -3.16
C GLY A 15 -9.80 6.02 -3.38
N GLN A 16 -10.88 6.80 -3.60
CA GLN A 16 -10.78 8.28 -3.68
C GLN A 16 -10.55 8.89 -2.30
N SER A 17 -11.19 8.32 -1.27
CA SER A 17 -10.94 8.69 0.12
C SER A 17 -9.50 8.37 0.51
N ALA A 18 -8.99 7.20 0.12
CA ALA A 18 -7.60 6.82 0.36
C ALA A 18 -6.64 7.84 -0.27
N VAL A 19 -6.78 8.16 -1.56
CA VAL A 19 -5.95 9.19 -2.22
C VAL A 19 -6.01 10.54 -1.52
N ALA A 20 -7.20 10.99 -1.10
CA ALA A 20 -7.33 12.25 -0.34
C ALA A 20 -6.60 12.20 1.01
N SER A 21 -6.61 11.05 1.68
CA SER A 21 -5.85 10.81 2.91
C SER A 21 -4.33 10.73 2.69
N ASN A 22 -3.85 10.33 1.50
CA ASN A 22 -2.42 10.42 1.16
C ASN A 22 -1.94 11.88 1.22
N ILE A 23 -2.77 12.82 0.74
CA ILE A 23 -2.49 14.27 0.68
C ILE A 23 -2.59 14.91 2.08
N ALA A 24 -3.48 14.42 2.94
CA ALA A 24 -3.63 14.94 4.30
C ALA A 24 -2.37 14.69 5.14
N ASN A 25 -2.04 15.55 6.11
CA ASN A 25 -0.86 15.35 6.99
C ASN A 25 -1.06 14.31 8.10
N THR A 26 -2.21 13.63 8.15
CA THR A 26 -2.48 12.59 9.16
C THR A 26 -1.56 11.39 8.93
N THR A 27 -0.94 10.92 10.01
CA THR A 27 -0.07 9.75 10.04
C THR A 27 -0.38 8.91 11.28
N TYR A 28 0.01 7.64 11.21
CA TYR A 28 -0.15 6.66 12.27
C TYR A 28 1.22 6.07 12.63
N ARG A 29 1.28 5.33 13.73
CA ARG A 29 2.47 4.55 14.11
C ARG A 29 2.18 3.06 13.99
N LEU A 30 3.20 2.26 13.68
CA LEU A 30 3.15 0.81 13.83
C LEU A 30 3.99 0.40 15.02
N GLN A 31 3.39 -0.38 15.91
CA GLN A 31 4.04 -0.93 17.10
C GLN A 31 4.13 -2.45 16.97
N TRP A 32 5.19 -3.02 17.53
CA TRP A 32 5.39 -4.47 17.60
C TRP A 32 5.29 -4.96 19.04
N TRP A 33 4.66 -6.11 19.23
CA TRP A 33 4.42 -6.65 20.57
C TRP A 33 4.71 -8.15 20.56
N ASP A 34 5.54 -8.56 21.51
CA ASP A 34 5.85 -9.96 21.76
C ASP A 34 4.95 -10.49 22.88
N PHE A 35 4.03 -11.38 22.51
CA PHE A 35 3.10 -12.01 23.45
C PHE A 35 3.64 -13.33 24.03
N THR A 36 4.85 -13.77 23.70
CA THR A 36 5.41 -15.05 24.21
C THR A 36 5.56 -15.07 25.73
N LYS A 37 5.69 -13.90 26.36
CA LYS A 37 5.78 -13.73 27.81
C LYS A 37 4.42 -13.59 28.50
N PHE A 38 3.32 -13.59 27.74
CA PHE A 38 1.95 -13.38 28.22
C PHE A 38 1.73 -12.03 28.96
N ASP A 39 2.64 -11.08 28.79
CA ASP A 39 2.49 -9.72 29.30
C ASP A 39 1.50 -8.94 28.42
N LEU A 40 0.59 -8.20 29.05
CA LEU A 40 -0.34 -7.35 28.33
C LEU A 40 0.39 -6.12 27.78
N PRO A 41 0.23 -5.80 26.47
CA PRO A 41 0.90 -4.67 25.86
C PRO A 41 0.29 -3.34 26.30
N GLU A 42 1.14 -2.36 26.63
CA GLU A 42 0.72 -0.99 26.92
C GLU A 42 0.54 -0.18 25.62
N ILE A 43 -0.45 -0.52 24.80
CA ILE A 43 -0.66 0.06 23.46
C ILE A 43 -0.94 1.57 23.46
N SER A 44 -1.39 2.12 24.59
CA SER A 44 -1.62 3.56 24.76
C SER A 44 -0.33 4.37 24.78
N ASN A 45 0.78 3.77 25.20
CA ASN A 45 2.07 4.44 25.23
C ASN A 45 2.62 4.56 23.79
N ALA A 46 2.59 5.77 23.25
CA ALA A 46 2.94 6.03 21.86
C ALA A 46 4.44 5.93 21.55
N SER A 47 5.29 5.78 22.56
CA SER A 47 6.75 5.75 22.44
C SER A 47 7.36 4.37 22.62
N VAL A 48 6.57 3.37 23.02
CA VAL A 48 7.06 2.01 23.28
C VAL A 48 6.93 1.14 22.02
N ASN A 49 7.94 0.33 21.75
CA ASN A 49 7.98 -0.66 20.67
C ASN A 49 7.54 -0.14 19.29
N VAL A 50 7.86 1.11 18.98
CA VAL A 50 7.52 1.72 17.69
C VAL A 50 8.47 1.19 16.61
N LEU A 51 7.93 0.50 15.62
CA LEU A 51 8.66 0.08 14.42
C LEU A 51 8.66 1.16 13.34
N VAL A 52 7.50 1.78 13.12
CA VAL A 52 7.34 2.81 12.10
C VAL A 52 6.71 4.03 12.75
N GLN A 53 7.47 5.12 12.82
CA GLN A 53 7.07 6.33 13.52
C GLN A 53 5.91 7.04 12.81
N ASN A 54 5.99 7.15 11.49
CA ASN A 54 5.00 7.83 10.66
C ASN A 54 4.68 6.94 9.46
N CYS A 55 3.49 6.38 9.44
CA CYS A 55 2.97 5.60 8.32
C CYS A 55 1.61 6.13 7.89
N LYS A 56 1.22 5.73 6.68
CA LYS A 56 -0.07 5.99 6.10
C LYS A 56 -0.88 4.70 6.09
N ILE A 57 -1.98 4.72 6.82
CA ILE A 57 -2.91 3.59 6.94
C ILE A 57 -4.27 4.08 6.47
N TYR A 58 -4.76 3.48 5.38
CA TYR A 58 -6.07 3.78 4.81
C TYR A 58 -7.04 2.62 5.09
N ASN A 59 -6.50 1.41 5.09
CA ASN A 59 -7.18 0.16 5.37
C ASN A 59 -6.17 -0.89 5.85
N ASP A 60 -6.65 -2.10 6.11
CA ASP A 60 -5.88 -3.28 6.50
C ASP A 60 -4.88 -3.76 5.43
N ALA A 61 -5.06 -3.37 4.17
CA ALA A 61 -4.14 -3.68 3.07
C ALA A 61 -3.02 -2.63 2.88
N SER A 62 -2.96 -1.59 3.72
CA SER A 62 -1.94 -0.52 3.63
C SER A 62 -0.57 -0.94 4.18
N CYS A 63 -0.50 -2.08 4.87
CA CYS A 63 0.73 -2.72 5.29
C CYS A 63 0.64 -4.23 5.11
N ASP A 64 1.79 -4.90 5.05
CA ASP A 64 1.86 -6.37 4.97
C ASP A 64 3.12 -6.91 5.65
N ILE A 65 3.05 -8.15 6.12
CA ILE A 65 4.18 -8.86 6.73
C ILE A 65 4.56 -10.03 5.82
N SER A 66 5.85 -10.26 5.60
CA SER A 66 6.29 -11.42 4.82
C SER A 66 5.94 -12.73 5.52
N ALA A 67 5.75 -13.81 4.75
CA ALA A 67 5.33 -15.09 5.31
C ALA A 67 6.31 -15.69 6.35
N ASP A 68 7.59 -15.36 6.26
CA ASP A 68 8.63 -15.72 7.23
C ASP A 68 8.70 -14.79 8.46
N GLY A 69 7.84 -13.77 8.50
CA GLY A 69 7.77 -12.78 9.57
C GLY A 69 9.01 -11.87 9.66
N GLN A 70 9.86 -11.83 8.64
CA GLN A 70 11.13 -11.07 8.66
C GLN A 70 11.03 -9.67 8.06
N LEU A 71 9.96 -9.34 7.34
CA LEU A 71 9.79 -8.05 6.68
C LEU A 71 8.41 -7.45 6.96
N LEU A 72 8.37 -6.13 7.10
CA LEU A 72 7.15 -5.32 7.20
C LEU A 72 7.15 -4.29 6.06
N ALA A 73 6.16 -4.35 5.17
CA ALA A 73 5.93 -3.33 4.16
C ALA A 73 4.89 -2.33 4.66
N ALA A 74 5.14 -1.03 4.51
CA ALA A 74 4.20 0.03 4.88
C ALA A 74 4.43 1.29 4.04
N PHE A 75 3.37 2.10 3.86
CA PHE A 75 3.50 3.43 3.26
C PHE A 75 3.90 4.46 4.31
N ILE A 76 4.83 5.36 3.97
CA ILE A 76 5.29 6.46 4.82
C ILE A 76 5.23 7.79 4.05
N PRO A 77 5.06 8.93 4.73
CA PRO A 77 5.14 10.23 4.08
C PRO A 77 6.57 10.53 3.61
N SER A 78 6.73 11.27 2.51
CA SER A 78 8.03 11.83 2.12
C SER A 78 8.50 12.88 3.13
N SER A 79 9.80 12.86 3.42
CA SER A 79 10.48 13.82 4.30
C SER A 79 10.79 15.17 3.61
N GLN A 80 10.59 15.28 2.30
CA GLN A 80 10.85 16.52 1.56
C GLN A 80 9.71 17.53 1.79
N ARG A 81 9.93 18.45 2.75
CA ARG A 81 9.10 19.64 2.94
C ARG A 81 9.03 20.42 1.63
N GLY A 82 7.87 20.44 0.98
CA GLY A 82 7.60 21.33 -0.16
C GLY A 82 6.73 20.74 -1.26
N PHE A 83 6.62 19.41 -1.38
CA PHE A 83 5.73 18.76 -2.35
C PHE A 83 4.81 17.77 -1.63
N PRO A 84 3.49 18.02 -1.58
CA PRO A 84 2.57 17.30 -0.69
C PRO A 84 2.28 15.83 -1.02
N ASP A 85 2.82 15.26 -2.10
CA ASP A 85 2.19 14.08 -2.70
C ASP A 85 3.06 12.83 -2.84
N GLU A 86 4.31 12.82 -2.35
CA GLU A 86 5.17 11.64 -2.55
C GLU A 86 5.04 10.61 -1.42
N GLY A 87 3.99 9.79 -1.49
CA GLY A 87 3.92 8.55 -0.72
C GLY A 87 5.10 7.64 -1.07
N ILE A 88 5.80 7.15 -0.03
CA ILE A 88 6.92 6.22 -0.16
C ILE A 88 6.46 4.85 0.35
N LEU A 89 6.67 3.81 -0.43
CA LEU A 89 6.68 2.45 0.08
C LEU A 89 8.02 2.23 0.80
N ALA A 90 7.98 1.81 2.06
CA ALA A 90 9.14 1.35 2.81
C ALA A 90 8.95 -0.11 3.23
N VAL A 91 10.04 -0.88 3.21
CA VAL A 91 10.09 -2.24 3.75
C VAL A 91 11.12 -2.28 4.87
N TYR A 92 10.66 -2.61 6.07
CA TYR A 92 11.44 -2.67 7.30
C TYR A 92 11.79 -4.11 7.64
N SER A 93 12.92 -4.31 8.32
CA SER A 93 13.26 -5.58 8.92
C SER A 93 12.45 -5.83 10.20
N LEU A 94 11.97 -7.05 10.33
CA LEU A 94 11.43 -7.62 11.58
C LEU A 94 12.39 -8.66 12.18
N ALA A 95 13.56 -8.87 11.57
CA ALA A 95 14.54 -9.82 12.08
C ALA A 95 15.15 -9.30 13.40
N PRO A 96 15.41 -10.17 14.40
CA PRO A 96 15.89 -9.73 15.71
C PRO A 96 17.18 -8.90 15.70
N HIS A 97 18.08 -9.17 14.76
CA HIS A 97 19.41 -8.54 14.71
C HIS A 97 19.37 -7.10 14.16
N ASN A 98 18.31 -6.70 13.46
CA ASN A 98 18.16 -5.37 12.88
C ASN A 98 16.68 -4.90 12.85
N LEU A 99 15.92 -5.27 13.88
CA LEU A 99 14.50 -4.94 14.01
C LEU A 99 14.25 -3.44 13.84
N GLY A 100 13.31 -3.08 12.96
CA GLY A 100 12.93 -1.70 12.67
C GLY A 100 13.84 -0.99 11.66
N GLU A 101 14.89 -1.64 11.18
CA GLU A 101 15.75 -1.06 10.14
C GLU A 101 15.00 -0.96 8.80
N MET A 102 15.03 0.20 8.15
CA MET A 102 14.46 0.40 6.81
C MET A 102 15.40 -0.16 5.75
N LEU A 103 15.01 -1.26 5.10
CA LEU A 103 15.84 -1.96 4.13
C LEU A 103 15.59 -1.51 2.69
N TYR A 104 14.35 -1.24 2.31
CA TYR A 104 14.00 -0.91 0.93
C TYR A 104 13.03 0.26 0.86
N THR A 105 13.16 1.10 -0.16
CA THR A 105 12.25 2.22 -0.41
C THR A 105 11.92 2.42 -1.88
N LYS A 106 10.72 2.93 -2.15
CA LYS A 106 10.28 3.36 -3.48
C LYS A 106 9.22 4.44 -3.43
N ARG A 107 9.38 5.51 -4.21
CA ARG A 107 8.35 6.54 -4.41
C ARG A 107 7.24 6.08 -5.35
N PHE A 108 5.98 6.32 -4.97
CA PHE A 108 4.78 6.01 -5.78
C PHE A 108 3.80 7.17 -5.93
N GLY A 109 3.96 8.23 -5.14
CA GLY A 109 3.00 9.33 -5.15
C GLY A 109 1.74 9.03 -4.32
N PRO A 110 0.64 9.78 -4.52
CA PRO A 110 -0.54 9.70 -3.67
C PRO A 110 -1.52 8.59 -4.09
N ASN A 111 -1.19 7.83 -5.15
CA ASN A 111 -2.08 6.81 -5.69
C ASN A 111 -1.81 5.41 -5.11
N ALA A 112 -0.73 5.20 -4.36
CA ALA A 112 -0.49 3.92 -3.70
C ALA A 112 -1.38 3.76 -2.47
N ILE A 113 -2.13 2.66 -2.42
CA ILE A 113 -3.17 2.43 -1.40
C ILE A 113 -3.14 1.05 -0.76
N SER A 114 -2.57 0.04 -1.45
CA SER A 114 -2.43 -1.31 -0.90
C SER A 114 -1.07 -1.90 -1.23
N VAL A 115 -0.60 -2.81 -0.39
CA VAL A 115 0.70 -3.47 -0.54
C VAL A 115 0.61 -4.94 -0.19
N SER A 116 1.36 -5.79 -0.89
CA SER A 116 1.53 -7.17 -0.48
C SER A 116 2.92 -7.73 -0.80
N LEU A 117 3.51 -8.42 0.17
CA LEU A 117 4.78 -9.12 0.05
C LEU A 117 4.57 -10.52 -0.51
N SER A 118 5.44 -10.92 -1.44
CA SER A 118 5.40 -12.27 -2.02
C SER A 118 5.71 -13.33 -0.96
N PRO A 119 5.27 -14.59 -1.13
CA PRO A 119 5.47 -15.65 -0.13
C PRO A 119 6.93 -15.87 0.24
N MET A 120 7.85 -15.65 -0.70
CA MET A 120 9.29 -15.81 -0.51
C MET A 120 10.00 -14.52 -0.08
N GLY A 121 9.28 -13.42 0.19
CA GLY A 121 9.86 -12.13 0.58
C GLY A 121 10.76 -11.47 -0.48
N ARG A 122 10.67 -11.89 -1.76
CA ARG A 122 11.55 -11.38 -2.85
C ARG A 122 10.91 -10.30 -3.71
N TYR A 123 9.59 -10.21 -3.68
CA TYR A 123 8.83 -9.22 -4.44
C TYR A 123 7.82 -8.53 -3.54
N VAL A 124 7.49 -7.29 -3.91
CA VAL A 124 6.42 -6.50 -3.32
C VAL A 124 5.52 -6.00 -4.43
N MET A 125 4.21 -6.14 -4.23
CA MET A 125 3.19 -5.62 -5.11
C MET A 125 2.57 -4.38 -4.46
N VAL A 126 2.34 -3.34 -5.25
CA VAL A 126 1.72 -2.09 -4.81
C VAL A 126 0.47 -1.85 -5.65
N GLY A 127 -0.69 -1.86 -4.99
CA GLY A 127 -1.97 -1.53 -5.59
C GLY A 127 -2.21 -0.03 -5.61
N LEU A 128 -2.81 0.42 -6.72
CA LEU A 128 -2.97 1.81 -7.07
C LEU A 128 -4.45 2.19 -7.15
N ALA A 129 -4.73 3.44 -6.79
CA ALA A 129 -5.92 4.19 -7.12
C ALA A 129 -5.75 4.83 -8.50
N SER A 130 -6.11 4.11 -9.55
CA SER A 130 -5.90 4.50 -10.94
C SER A 130 -7.00 5.41 -11.45
N ARG A 131 -6.64 6.61 -11.92
CA ARG A 131 -7.54 7.53 -12.63
C ARG A 131 -7.19 7.56 -14.11
N ARG A 132 -8.20 7.49 -14.97
CA ARG A 132 -8.01 7.65 -16.42
C ARG A 132 -7.57 9.08 -16.74
N ILE A 133 -6.47 9.20 -17.47
CA ILE A 133 -6.10 10.44 -18.15
C ILE A 133 -6.95 10.51 -19.41
N LEU A 134 -7.83 11.51 -19.51
CA LEU A 134 -8.86 11.65 -20.55
C LEU A 134 -8.32 11.64 -21.99
N LEU A 135 -7.01 11.91 -22.16
CA LEU A 135 -6.34 12.02 -23.46
C LEU A 135 -5.75 10.69 -23.97
N HIS A 136 -5.80 9.61 -23.17
CA HIS A 136 -5.28 8.31 -23.60
C HIS A 136 -6.41 7.37 -24.07
N PRO A 137 -6.33 6.86 -25.32
CA PRO A 137 -7.30 5.91 -25.86
C PRO A 137 -7.16 4.48 -25.30
N SER A 138 -6.15 4.23 -24.46
CA SER A 138 -5.94 2.92 -23.83
C SER A 138 -7.17 2.50 -23.04
N THR A 139 -7.63 1.27 -23.30
CA THR A 139 -8.62 0.55 -22.49
C THR A 139 -7.97 -0.23 -21.36
N GLU A 140 -6.64 -0.21 -21.22
CA GLU A 140 -5.92 -0.88 -20.14
C GLU A 140 -5.40 0.14 -19.14
N HIS A 141 -5.75 -0.06 -17.88
CA HIS A 141 -5.37 0.80 -16.77
C HIS A 141 -4.36 0.09 -15.88
N MET A 142 -3.21 0.72 -15.65
CA MET A 142 -2.30 0.24 -14.63
C MET A 142 -2.94 0.41 -13.26
N VAL A 143 -3.17 -0.71 -12.59
CA VAL A 143 -3.81 -0.79 -11.28
C VAL A 143 -2.89 -1.30 -10.19
N ALA A 144 -1.77 -1.93 -10.57
CA ALA A 144 -0.70 -2.23 -9.65
C ALA A 144 0.66 -2.31 -10.35
N GLN A 145 1.70 -2.32 -9.54
CA GLN A 145 3.07 -2.52 -9.97
C GLN A 145 3.77 -3.51 -9.04
N VAL A 146 4.62 -4.35 -9.61
CA VAL A 146 5.39 -5.35 -8.85
C VAL A 146 6.88 -5.03 -8.95
N PHE A 147 7.54 -5.08 -7.81
CA PHE A 147 8.95 -4.79 -7.66
C PHE A 147 9.67 -5.98 -7.04
N ARG A 148 10.87 -6.25 -7.51
CA ARG A 148 11.82 -7.15 -6.88
C ARG A 148 12.62 -6.38 -5.84
N LEU A 149 12.69 -6.92 -4.63
CA LEU A 149 13.62 -6.47 -3.59
C LEU A 149 15.01 -6.98 -3.97
N GLN A 150 15.97 -6.08 -4.19
CA GLN A 150 17.29 -6.46 -4.75
C GLN A 150 18.48 -6.05 -3.90
N GLN A 151 18.54 -4.80 -3.45
CA GLN A 151 19.69 -4.26 -2.73
C GLN A 151 19.19 -3.51 -1.50
N PRO A 152 19.25 -4.12 -0.31
CA PRO A 152 19.02 -3.41 0.94
C PRO A 152 19.83 -2.12 0.99
N HIS A 153 19.25 -1.07 1.58
CA HIS A 153 19.86 0.25 1.76
C HIS A 153 20.18 1.02 0.48
N GLY A 154 19.75 0.52 -0.70
CA GLY A 154 19.94 1.20 -1.98
C GLY A 154 19.02 2.42 -2.22
N GLY A 155 18.27 2.87 -1.21
CA GLY A 155 17.27 3.96 -1.37
C GLY A 155 16.28 3.67 -2.50
N GLU A 156 16.02 4.63 -3.38
CA GLU A 156 15.12 4.47 -4.55
C GLU A 156 15.52 3.35 -5.53
N THR A 157 16.79 2.91 -5.48
CA THR A 157 17.32 1.83 -6.33
C THR A 157 17.30 0.46 -5.64
N SER A 158 16.92 0.42 -4.36
CA SER A 158 16.81 -0.82 -3.57
C SER A 158 15.79 -1.82 -4.14
N MET A 159 14.84 -1.32 -4.95
CA MET A 159 13.81 -2.09 -5.63
C MET A 159 13.83 -1.88 -7.15
N ARG A 160 13.63 -2.97 -7.90
CA ARG A 160 13.51 -2.94 -9.37
C ARG A 160 12.12 -3.36 -9.82
N ARG A 161 11.45 -2.51 -10.60
CA ARG A 161 10.14 -2.85 -11.20
C ARG A 161 10.30 -4.05 -12.14
N VAL A 162 9.38 -5.01 -12.03
CA VAL A 162 9.37 -6.24 -12.82
C VAL A 162 8.25 -6.18 -13.87
N PHE A 163 7.02 -5.94 -13.44
CA PHE A 163 5.85 -5.83 -14.33
C PHE A 163 4.78 -4.93 -13.73
N ASN A 164 3.81 -4.55 -14.58
CA ASN A 164 2.62 -3.81 -14.20
C ASN A 164 1.42 -4.77 -14.26
N VAL A 165 0.44 -4.58 -13.37
CA VAL A 165 -0.86 -5.24 -13.47
C VAL A 165 -1.82 -4.28 -14.15
N LEU A 166 -2.42 -4.75 -15.23
CA LEU A 166 -3.34 -3.98 -16.05
C LEU A 166 -4.78 -4.47 -15.81
N TYR A 167 -5.71 -3.53 -15.75
CA TYR A 167 -7.13 -3.78 -15.61
C TYR A 167 -7.86 -3.27 -16.87
N PRO A 168 -8.66 -4.12 -17.54
CA PRO A 168 -9.42 -3.70 -18.70
C PRO A 168 -10.58 -2.78 -18.28
N MET A 169 -10.61 -1.58 -18.84
CA MET A 169 -11.66 -0.58 -18.65
C MET A 169 -12.16 -0.08 -20.01
N PRO A 170 -13.38 -0.48 -20.41
CA PRO A 170 -14.01 0.00 -21.64
C PRO A 170 -14.10 1.54 -21.68
N ALA A 171 -13.99 2.12 -22.89
CA ALA A 171 -13.86 3.56 -23.08
C ALA A 171 -15.08 4.38 -22.59
N ASP A 172 -16.23 3.72 -22.57
CA ASP A 172 -17.55 4.14 -22.11
C ASP A 172 -17.68 4.15 -20.57
N GLN A 173 -16.81 3.42 -19.86
CA GLN A 173 -16.73 3.47 -18.40
C GLN A 173 -15.77 4.58 -17.94
N ARG A 174 -16.27 5.82 -17.85
CA ARG A 174 -15.55 6.92 -17.19
C ARG A 174 -15.52 6.75 -15.68
N ARG A 175 -14.75 5.83 -15.10
CA ARG A 175 -14.65 5.76 -13.63
C ARG A 175 -13.27 5.31 -13.14
N HIS A 176 -12.83 5.97 -12.08
CA HIS A 176 -11.71 5.54 -11.23
C HIS A 176 -11.83 4.07 -10.82
N VAL A 177 -10.72 3.33 -10.89
CA VAL A 177 -10.58 1.97 -10.37
C VAL A 177 -9.44 1.94 -9.37
N SER A 178 -9.64 1.26 -8.24
CA SER A 178 -8.61 1.13 -7.22
C SER A 178 -8.51 -0.30 -6.73
N ILE A 179 -7.28 -0.77 -6.51
CA ILE A 179 -7.03 -2.05 -5.83
C ILE A 179 -6.97 -1.80 -4.33
N ASN A 180 -8.10 -2.01 -3.67
CA ASN A 180 -8.23 -1.77 -2.23
C ASN A 180 -7.60 -2.90 -1.41
N SER A 181 -7.56 -4.11 -1.97
CA SER A 181 -6.94 -5.27 -1.36
C SER A 181 -6.33 -6.16 -2.43
N ALA A 182 -5.10 -6.60 -2.21
CA ALA A 182 -4.41 -7.55 -3.05
C ALA A 182 -3.52 -8.42 -2.20
N ARG A 183 -3.39 -9.68 -2.60
CA ARG A 183 -2.55 -10.67 -1.94
C ARG A 183 -1.84 -11.52 -2.97
N TRP A 184 -0.59 -11.85 -2.69
CA TRP A 184 0.04 -12.97 -3.35
C TRP A 184 -0.65 -14.27 -2.96
N LEU A 185 -0.80 -15.16 -3.92
CA LEU A 185 -1.22 -16.53 -3.64
C LEU A 185 -0.09 -17.25 -2.88
N PRO A 186 -0.43 -18.19 -1.98
CA PRO A 186 0.48 -18.68 -0.94
C PRO A 186 1.70 -19.41 -1.52
N GLU A 187 1.54 -20.11 -2.65
CA GLU A 187 2.64 -20.84 -3.26
C GLU A 187 3.35 -20.00 -4.34
N PRO A 188 4.70 -20.07 -4.41
CA PRO A 188 5.46 -19.43 -5.48
C PRO A 188 4.95 -19.82 -6.87
N GLY A 189 4.78 -18.83 -7.74
CA GLY A 189 4.35 -19.03 -9.13
C GLY A 189 2.83 -19.14 -9.31
N LEU A 190 2.02 -19.15 -8.26
CA LEU A 190 0.56 -19.19 -8.40
C LEU A 190 -0.06 -17.87 -8.85
N GLY A 191 0.61 -16.74 -8.59
CA GLY A 191 0.17 -15.41 -9.00
C GLY A 191 -0.37 -14.54 -7.87
N LEU A 192 -1.32 -13.68 -8.20
CA LEU A 192 -1.92 -12.65 -7.34
C LEU A 192 -3.44 -12.78 -7.37
N ALA A 193 -4.09 -12.44 -6.27
CA ALA A 193 -5.52 -12.18 -6.20
C ALA A 193 -5.75 -10.74 -5.74
N TYR A 194 -6.63 -9.99 -6.40
CA TYR A 194 -6.94 -8.63 -6.00
C TYR A 194 -8.41 -8.27 -6.21
N GLY A 195 -8.91 -7.44 -5.30
CA GLY A 195 -10.26 -6.87 -5.35
C GLY A 195 -10.23 -5.41 -5.81
N THR A 196 -11.20 -5.02 -6.62
CA THR A 196 -11.37 -3.63 -7.07
C THR A 196 -12.51 -2.94 -6.30
N ASN A 197 -12.47 -1.61 -6.23
CA ASN A 197 -13.62 -0.80 -5.77
C ASN A 197 -14.86 -0.86 -6.69
N LYS A 198 -14.82 -1.67 -7.74
CA LYS A 198 -15.96 -1.95 -8.63
C LYS A 198 -16.69 -3.24 -8.25
N GLY A 199 -16.15 -4.01 -7.30
CA GLY A 199 -16.69 -5.30 -6.91
C GLY A 199 -16.10 -6.48 -7.69
N ASP A 200 -15.06 -6.27 -8.50
CA ASP A 200 -14.39 -7.34 -9.22
C ASP A 200 -13.36 -8.03 -8.34
N LEU A 201 -13.32 -9.37 -8.40
CA LEU A 201 -12.25 -10.19 -7.88
C LEU A 201 -11.49 -10.78 -9.07
N VAL A 202 -10.20 -10.48 -9.17
CA VAL A 202 -9.35 -10.97 -10.25
C VAL A 202 -8.25 -11.84 -9.66
N ILE A 203 -8.06 -13.01 -10.25
CA ILE A 203 -6.92 -13.89 -9.99
C ILE A 203 -6.09 -13.93 -11.26
N CYS A 204 -4.82 -13.52 -11.18
CA CYS A 204 -3.95 -13.47 -12.33
C CYS A 204 -2.56 -14.04 -12.01
N ARG A 205 -1.90 -14.58 -13.04
CA ARG A 205 -0.50 -14.94 -13.00
C ARG A 205 0.27 -13.91 -13.82
N PRO A 206 1.33 -13.31 -13.27
CA PRO A 206 2.26 -12.56 -14.08
C PRO A 206 2.88 -13.51 -15.11
N GLU A 207 2.79 -13.15 -16.39
CA GLU A 207 3.49 -13.83 -17.49
C GLU A 207 5.00 -13.52 -17.47
#